data_AF-A0A661CLD8-F1
#
_entry.id   AF-A0A661CLD8-F1
#
_cell.length_a   1.000
_cell.length_b   1.000
_cell.length_c   1.000
_cell.angle_alpha   90.00
_cell.angle_beta   90.00
_cell.angle_gamma   90.00
#
_symmetry.space_group_name_H-M   'P 1'
#
loop_
_entity.id
_entity.type
_entity.pdbx_description
1 polymer ?
#
loop_
_entity_poly.entity_id
_entity_poly.type
_entity_poly.pdbx_seq_one_letter_code
_entity_poly.pdbx_strand_id
1 'polypeptide(L)'
;MMGIDIDNRLIEVIEDYLYQVKCGVERFQQKFGISNVLQAYRQKIIPKSGWLSENLKYDFHGVGCFLIYEHYDINFDFGPNGRCDGFDEWRIYDYLSQNQEKYPYYYLNNKQIKEDFKALVRSGIIYCPRWEPSRHLYYYTTNTK
;
A
#
# COMPACT_ATOMS: atom_id res chain seq x y z
N MET A 1 -14.66 -9.54 29.12
CA MET A 1 -14.16 -9.23 27.76
C MET A 1 -12.80 -8.59 27.92
N MET A 2 -11.71 -9.22 27.44
CA MET A 2 -10.45 -8.50 27.32
C MET A 2 -10.58 -7.58 26.12
N GLY A 3 -10.45 -6.26 26.34
CA GLY A 3 -10.31 -5.33 25.24
C GLY A 3 -9.06 -5.68 24.44
N ILE A 4 -9.19 -5.81 23.13
CA ILE A 4 -8.01 -5.85 22.25
C ILE A 4 -7.44 -4.44 22.33
N ASP A 5 -6.28 -4.29 22.97
CA ASP A 5 -5.52 -3.04 22.90
C ASP A 5 -4.98 -2.95 21.46
N ILE A 6 -5.60 -2.07 20.66
CA ILE A 6 -5.20 -1.85 19.28
C ILE A 6 -4.11 -0.80 19.30
N ASP A 7 -2.94 -1.19 18.80
CA ASP A 7 -1.87 -0.24 18.58
C ASP A 7 -2.21 0.67 17.39
N ASN A 8 -2.65 1.90 17.70
CA ASN A 8 -2.96 2.90 16.69
C ASN A 8 -1.74 3.32 15.87
N ARG A 9 -0.51 3.04 16.34
CA ARG A 9 0.71 3.36 15.60
C ARG A 9 0.79 2.59 14.29
N LEU A 10 0.34 1.33 14.24
CA LEU A 10 0.33 0.59 12.96
C LEU A 10 -0.70 1.18 11.98
N ILE A 11 -1.82 1.69 12.49
CA ILE A 11 -2.84 2.36 11.68
C ILE A 11 -2.25 3.61 11.04
N GLU A 12 -1.54 4.45 11.81
CA GLU A 12 -0.85 5.65 11.29
C GLU A 12 0.11 5.30 10.15
N VAL A 13 0.88 4.22 10.29
CA VAL A 13 1.81 3.75 9.26
C VAL A 13 1.08 3.27 8.02
N ILE A 14 0.01 2.48 8.18
CA ILE A 14 -0.80 1.99 7.05
C ILE A 14 -1.44 3.17 6.31
N GLU A 15 -2.01 4.14 7.04
CA GLU A 15 -2.64 5.31 6.44
C GLU A 15 -1.65 6.17 5.66
N ASP A 16 -0.45 6.39 6.19
CA ASP A 16 0.60 7.12 5.48
C ASP A 16 1.09 6.35 4.24
N TYR A 17 1.34 5.04 4.35
CA TYR A 17 1.66 4.19 3.19
C TYR A 17 0.59 4.31 2.09
N LEU A 18 -0.70 4.17 2.46
CA LEU A 18 -1.81 4.27 1.52
C LEU A 18 -1.94 5.67 0.91
N TYR A 19 -1.69 6.71 1.68
CA TYR A 19 -1.66 8.08 1.20
C TYR A 19 -0.58 8.25 0.12
N GLN A 20 0.63 7.74 0.35
CA GLN A 20 1.70 7.83 -0.63
C GLN A 20 1.39 7.02 -1.91
N VAL A 21 0.83 5.81 -1.78
CA VAL A 21 0.36 5.01 -2.93
C VAL A 21 -0.67 5.78 -3.75
N LYS A 22 -1.68 6.36 -3.08
CA LYS A 22 -2.71 7.17 -3.73
C LYS A 22 -2.11 8.35 -4.48
N CYS A 23 -1.19 9.10 -3.84
CA CYS A 23 -0.49 10.22 -4.46
C CYS A 23 0.32 9.81 -5.70
N GLY A 24 0.90 8.61 -5.73
CA GLY A 24 1.57 8.09 -6.92
C GLY A 24 0.60 7.70 -8.03
N VAL A 25 -0.50 7.03 -7.68
CA VAL A 25 -1.57 6.67 -8.64
C VAL A 25 -2.20 7.91 -9.26
N GLU A 26 -2.44 8.96 -8.49
CA GLU A 26 -2.94 10.25 -9.00
C GLU A 26 -1.98 10.89 -10.00
N ARG A 27 -0.66 10.75 -9.82
CA ARG A 27 0.33 11.24 -10.79
C ARG A 27 0.28 10.47 -12.12
N PHE A 28 0.03 9.16 -12.10
CA PHE A 28 -0.24 8.42 -13.34
C PHE A 28 -1.48 8.95 -14.04
N GLN A 29 -2.57 9.14 -13.29
CA GLN A 29 -3.85 9.61 -13.83
C GLN A 29 -3.70 10.99 -14.49
N GLN A 30 -3.01 11.91 -13.82
CA GLN A 30 -2.71 13.25 -14.35
C GLN A 30 -1.80 13.20 -15.59
N LYS A 31 -0.71 12.43 -15.54
CA LYS A 31 0.28 12.39 -16.61
C LYS A 31 -0.24 11.76 -17.90
N PHE A 32 -1.02 10.68 -17.78
CA PHE A 32 -1.46 9.90 -18.93
C PHE A 32 -2.93 10.14 -19.30
N GLY A 33 -3.67 10.96 -18.53
CA GLY A 33 -5.09 11.21 -18.79
C GLY A 33 -5.96 9.97 -18.64
N ILE A 34 -5.63 9.10 -17.68
CA ILE A 34 -6.30 7.81 -17.46
C ILE A 34 -7.00 7.78 -16.09
N SER A 35 -7.98 6.88 -15.93
CA SER A 35 -8.62 6.61 -14.65
C SER A 35 -8.09 5.34 -13.97
N ASN A 36 -7.82 4.28 -14.73
CA ASN A 36 -7.36 2.98 -14.23
C ASN A 36 -5.93 2.66 -14.70
N VAL A 37 -4.97 2.78 -13.77
CA VAL A 37 -3.55 2.60 -14.03
C VAL A 37 -3.19 1.17 -14.45
N LEU A 38 -3.70 0.16 -13.75
CA LEU A 38 -3.43 -1.25 -14.08
C LEU A 38 -3.96 -1.60 -15.48
N GLN A 39 -5.16 -1.14 -15.83
CA GLN A 39 -5.74 -1.38 -17.14
C GLN A 39 -4.89 -0.73 -18.24
N ALA A 40 -4.49 0.53 -18.05
CA ALA A 40 -3.66 1.25 -19.01
C ALA A 40 -2.27 0.61 -19.19
N TYR A 41 -1.66 0.11 -18.11
CA TYR A 41 -0.43 -0.68 -18.19
C TYR A 41 -0.62 -1.97 -19.01
N ARG A 42 -1.67 -2.76 -18.73
CA ARG A 42 -1.98 -3.98 -19.48
C ARG A 42 -2.27 -3.74 -20.95
N GLN A 43 -2.84 -2.59 -21.29
CA GLN A 43 -3.10 -2.14 -22.66
C GLN A 43 -1.88 -1.50 -23.32
N LYS A 44 -0.72 -1.44 -22.64
CA LYS A 44 0.53 -0.83 -23.12
C LYS A 44 0.42 0.67 -23.40
N ILE A 45 -0.55 1.36 -22.79
CA ILE A 45 -0.68 2.83 -22.83
C ILE A 45 0.41 3.45 -21.96
N ILE A 46 0.70 2.83 -20.81
CA ILE A 46 1.83 3.20 -19.95
C ILE A 46 2.99 2.22 -20.20
N PRO A 47 4.22 2.70 -20.42
CA PRO A 47 5.42 1.87 -20.44
C PRO A 47 5.59 1.03 -19.16
N LYS A 48 6.44 -0.01 -19.20
CA LYS A 48 6.75 -0.83 -18.00
C LYS A 48 7.44 -0.01 -16.91
N SER A 49 8.33 0.90 -17.28
CA SER A 49 9.02 1.79 -16.36
C SER A 49 9.21 3.17 -16.98
N GLY A 50 9.40 4.17 -16.12
CA GLY A 50 9.66 5.54 -16.56
C GLY A 50 9.63 6.52 -15.40
N TRP A 51 9.40 7.79 -15.73
CA TRP A 51 9.32 8.88 -14.77
C TRP A 51 7.90 9.44 -14.72
N LEU A 52 7.40 9.72 -13.52
CA LEU A 52 6.18 10.49 -13.29
C LEU A 52 6.49 11.98 -13.16
N SER A 53 7.56 12.33 -12.44
CA SER A 53 8.13 13.68 -12.28
C SER A 53 9.66 13.60 -12.25
N GLU A 54 10.35 14.73 -12.06
CA GLU A 54 11.82 14.79 -11.97
C GLU A 54 12.41 13.93 -10.84
N ASN A 55 11.63 13.70 -9.78
CA ASN A 55 12.05 13.00 -8.56
C ASN A 55 11.24 11.73 -8.25
N LEU A 56 10.42 11.26 -9.21
CA LEU A 56 9.59 10.07 -9.03
C LEU A 56 9.66 9.18 -10.26
N LYS A 57 10.27 8.01 -10.10
CA LYS A 57 10.26 6.93 -11.10
C LYS A 57 9.16 5.94 -10.78
N TYR A 58 8.84 5.11 -11.77
CA TYR A 58 8.01 3.94 -11.57
C TYR A 58 8.57 2.71 -12.30
N ASP A 59 8.31 1.53 -11.76
CA ASP A 59 8.53 0.24 -12.43
C ASP A 59 7.37 -0.72 -12.11
N PHE A 60 6.61 -1.09 -13.13
CA PHE A 60 5.54 -2.07 -13.02
C PHE A 60 6.11 -3.49 -12.89
N HIS A 61 5.47 -4.27 -12.03
CA HIS A 61 5.72 -5.70 -11.86
C HIS A 61 4.37 -6.40 -11.75
N GLY A 62 4.22 -7.62 -12.28
CA GLY A 62 2.98 -8.42 -12.17
C GLY A 62 1.68 -7.60 -12.27
N VAL A 63 1.01 -7.42 -11.12
CA VAL A 63 -0.25 -6.67 -10.96
C VAL A 63 -0.08 -5.39 -10.14
N GLY A 64 1.15 -4.99 -9.86
CA GLY A 64 1.54 -3.88 -9.00
C GLY A 64 2.58 -2.96 -9.62
N CYS A 65 3.13 -2.08 -8.80
CA CYS A 65 4.09 -1.07 -9.22
C CYS A 65 5.00 -0.66 -8.06
N PHE A 66 6.26 -0.35 -8.37
CA PHE A 66 7.14 0.41 -7.51
C PHE A 66 7.02 1.89 -7.84
N LEU A 67 6.83 2.74 -6.83
CA LEU A 67 7.09 4.18 -6.88
C LEU A 67 8.44 4.41 -6.24
N ILE A 68 9.39 4.96 -7.01
CA ILE A 68 10.79 5.04 -6.61
C ILE A 68 11.13 6.52 -6.42
N TYR A 69 11.30 6.93 -5.15
CA TYR A 69 11.75 8.27 -4.77
C TYR A 69 13.27 8.24 -4.52
N GLU A 70 13.84 9.39 -4.17
CA GLU A 70 15.28 9.50 -3.94
C GLU A 70 15.77 8.69 -2.72
N HIS A 71 14.94 8.56 -1.68
CA HIS A 71 15.34 7.98 -0.40
C HIS A 71 14.54 6.75 0.02
N TYR A 72 13.43 6.46 -0.67
CA TYR A 72 12.56 5.33 -0.35
C TYR A 72 11.73 4.93 -1.57
N ASP A 73 11.32 3.68 -1.58
CA ASP A 73 10.46 3.09 -2.58
C ASP A 73 9.15 2.65 -1.94
N ILE A 74 8.09 2.63 -2.75
CA ILE A 74 6.77 2.17 -2.34
C ILE A 74 6.34 1.07 -3.29
N ASN A 75 6.24 -0.14 -2.76
CA ASN A 75 5.70 -1.28 -3.47
C ASN A 75 4.21 -1.46 -3.14
N PHE A 76 3.36 -1.55 -4.15
CA PHE A 76 1.95 -1.85 -3.98
C PHE A 76 1.42 -2.72 -5.11
N ASP A 77 0.35 -3.47 -4.83
CA ASP A 77 -0.42 -4.20 -5.84
C ASP A 77 -1.77 -3.54 -6.04
N PHE A 78 -2.28 -3.59 -7.27
CA PHE A 78 -3.64 -3.16 -7.55
C PHE A 78 -4.64 -4.24 -7.16
N GLY A 79 -5.77 -3.82 -6.61
CA GLY A 79 -6.96 -4.63 -6.40
C GLY A 79 -7.94 -4.60 -7.58
N PRO A 80 -9.15 -5.15 -7.39
CA PRO A 80 -10.22 -5.08 -8.37
C PRO A 80 -10.46 -3.65 -8.87
N ASN A 81 -10.81 -3.51 -10.15
CA ASN A 81 -11.19 -2.22 -10.75
C ASN A 81 -10.15 -1.09 -10.56
N GLY A 82 -8.87 -1.44 -10.41
CA GLY A 82 -7.79 -0.46 -10.26
C GLY A 82 -7.69 0.13 -8.85
N ARG A 83 -8.32 -0.48 -7.84
CA ARG A 83 -8.12 -0.13 -6.43
C ARG A 83 -6.64 -0.15 -6.08
N CYS A 84 -6.19 0.84 -5.30
CA CYS A 84 -4.82 0.97 -4.83
C CYS A 84 -4.75 1.11 -3.30
N ASP A 85 -5.85 0.87 -2.62
CA ASP A 85 -6.02 0.97 -1.17
C ASP A 85 -5.87 -0.39 -0.46
N GLY A 86 -5.30 -1.37 -1.15
CA GLY A 86 -5.00 -2.69 -0.59
C GLY A 86 -3.54 -2.78 -0.15
N PHE A 87 -3.29 -3.52 0.93
CA PHE A 87 -1.97 -3.67 1.52
C PHE A 87 -1.81 -5.06 2.16
N ASP A 88 -0.59 -5.43 2.54
CA ASP A 88 -0.31 -6.65 3.29
C ASP A 88 0.80 -6.42 4.32
N GLU A 89 0.98 -7.37 5.25
CA GLU A 89 1.97 -7.32 6.32
C GLU A 89 3.39 -7.03 5.79
N TRP A 90 3.75 -7.62 4.65
CA TRP A 90 5.10 -7.51 4.09
C TRP A 90 5.35 -6.11 3.51
N ARG A 91 4.39 -5.53 2.79
CA ARG A 91 4.50 -4.16 2.24
C ARG A 91 4.58 -3.11 3.34
N ILE A 92 3.84 -3.30 4.43
CA ILE A 92 3.92 -2.40 5.59
C ILE A 92 5.27 -2.52 6.28
N TYR A 93 5.78 -3.75 6.44
CA TYR A 93 7.13 -3.97 6.96
C TYR A 93 8.21 -3.32 6.08
N ASP A 94 8.13 -3.51 4.76
CA ASP A 94 9.06 -2.94 3.77
C ASP A 94 9.05 -1.41 3.83
N TYR A 95 7.86 -0.80 3.86
CA TYR A 95 7.70 0.65 4.00
C TYR A 95 8.32 1.19 5.29
N LEU A 96 8.06 0.53 6.43
CA LEU A 96 8.65 0.90 7.72
C LEU A 96 10.18 0.81 7.71
N SER A 97 10.74 -0.24 7.08
CA SER A 97 12.19 -0.46 7.04
C SER A 97 12.94 0.65 6.32
N GLN A 98 12.29 1.29 5.35
CA GLN A 98 12.83 2.40 4.57
C GLN A 98 12.59 3.77 5.24
N ASN A 99 11.67 3.85 6.21
CA ASN A 99 11.23 5.09 6.85
C ASN A 99 11.45 5.06 8.38
N GLN A 100 12.48 4.35 8.85
CA GLN A 100 12.69 4.12 10.28
C GLN A 100 12.87 5.42 11.09
N GLU A 101 13.49 6.45 10.50
CA GLU A 101 13.65 7.76 11.15
C GLU A 101 12.30 8.47 11.39
N LYS A 102 11.31 8.24 10.52
CA LYS A 102 9.94 8.77 10.66
C LYS A 102 9.15 8.02 11.72
N TYR A 103 9.44 6.73 11.92
CA TYR A 103 8.72 5.83 12.82
C TYR A 103 9.63 5.21 13.89
N PRO A 104 10.30 6.01 14.73
CA PRO A 104 11.31 5.51 15.68
C PRO A 104 10.71 4.64 16.79
N TYR A 105 9.39 4.71 16.99
CA TYR A 105 8.65 3.90 17.96
C TYR A 105 8.44 2.45 17.50
N TYR A 106 8.59 2.17 16.21
CA TYR A 106 8.67 0.81 15.69
C TYR A 106 10.14 0.40 15.62
N TYR A 107 10.58 -0.38 16.60
CA TYR A 107 11.74 -1.23 16.38
C TYR A 107 11.39 -2.16 15.22
N LEU A 108 12.31 -2.37 14.25
CA LEU A 108 12.15 -3.31 13.14
C LEU A 108 12.19 -4.77 13.65
N ASN A 109 11.29 -5.09 14.56
CA ASN A 109 10.99 -6.40 15.05
C ASN A 109 9.76 -6.89 14.29
N ASN A 110 10.02 -7.74 13.30
CA ASN A 110 8.99 -8.36 12.47
C ASN A 110 7.89 -9.04 13.31
N LYS A 111 8.23 -9.49 14.54
CA LYS A 111 7.24 -10.06 15.47
C LYS A 111 6.18 -9.04 15.92
N GLN A 112 6.56 -7.81 16.26
CA GLN A 112 5.61 -6.80 16.75
C GLN A 112 4.64 -6.38 15.64
N ILE A 113 5.17 -6.05 14.46
CA ILE A 113 4.35 -5.66 13.29
C ILE A 113 3.35 -6.75 12.95
N LYS A 114 3.79 -8.02 12.97
CA LYS A 114 2.92 -9.17 12.76
C LYS A 114 1.85 -9.34 13.82
N GLU A 115 2.16 -9.10 15.08
CA GLU A 115 1.20 -9.18 16.19
C GLU A 115 0.15 -8.06 16.11
N ASP A 116 0.57 -6.84 15.80
CA ASP A 116 -0.29 -5.67 15.59
C ASP A 116 -1.19 -5.88 14.37
N PHE A 117 -0.63 -6.34 13.24
CA PHE A 117 -1.39 -6.64 12.03
C PHE A 117 -2.46 -7.71 12.30
N LYS A 118 -2.12 -8.78 13.01
CA LYS A 118 -3.09 -9.79 13.46
C LYS A 118 -4.14 -9.22 14.41
N ALA A 119 -3.78 -8.26 15.27
CA ALA A 119 -4.74 -7.59 16.14
C ALA A 119 -5.77 -6.80 15.31
N LEU A 120 -5.34 -6.08 14.27
CA LEU A 120 -6.23 -5.38 13.33
C LEU A 120 -7.18 -6.34 12.57
N VAL A 121 -6.69 -7.51 12.17
CA VAL A 121 -7.53 -8.55 11.55
C VAL A 121 -8.56 -9.07 12.55
N ARG A 122 -8.13 -9.40 13.78
CA ARG A 122 -9.04 -9.93 14.83
C ARG A 122 -10.08 -8.92 15.28
N SER A 123 -9.76 -7.63 15.29
CA SER A 123 -10.71 -6.57 15.63
C SER A 123 -11.68 -6.23 14.49
N GLY A 124 -11.44 -6.75 13.29
CA GLY A 124 -12.27 -6.47 12.11
C GLY A 124 -12.01 -5.09 11.50
N ILE A 125 -10.95 -4.38 11.90
CA ILE A 125 -10.56 -3.10 11.29
C ILE A 125 -10.10 -3.32 9.85
N ILE A 126 -9.39 -4.43 9.60
CA ILE A 126 -8.96 -4.83 8.26
C ILE A 126 -9.44 -6.24 7.95
N TYR A 127 -9.67 -6.52 6.68
CA TYR A 127 -10.09 -7.84 6.21
C TYR A 127 -9.46 -8.18 4.86
N CYS A 128 -9.24 -9.48 4.62
CA CYS A 128 -8.73 -9.98 3.35
C CYS A 128 -9.88 -10.64 2.57
N PRO A 129 -10.49 -9.94 1.59
CA PRO A 129 -11.62 -10.47 0.82
C PRO A 129 -11.21 -11.52 -0.22
N ARG A 130 -9.91 -11.72 -0.45
CA ARG A 130 -9.36 -12.62 -1.48
C ARG A 130 -9.85 -12.32 -2.90
N TRP A 131 -10.04 -11.04 -3.22
CA TRP A 131 -10.43 -10.64 -4.57
C TRP A 131 -9.27 -10.70 -5.56
N GLU A 132 -9.60 -10.93 -6.83
CA GLU A 132 -8.65 -10.81 -7.94
C GLU A 132 -8.41 -9.34 -8.31
N PRO A 133 -7.20 -8.95 -8.74
CA PRO A 133 -6.09 -9.82 -9.13
C PRO A 133 -5.10 -10.15 -8.00
N SER A 134 -5.37 -9.68 -6.77
CA SER A 134 -4.41 -9.69 -5.66
C SER A 134 -5.06 -10.25 -4.39
N ARG A 135 -5.16 -11.59 -4.33
CA ARG A 135 -5.90 -12.30 -3.27
C ARG A 135 -5.32 -12.16 -1.87
N HIS A 136 -4.08 -11.69 -1.75
CA HIS A 136 -3.37 -11.51 -0.48
C HIS A 136 -3.63 -10.14 0.16
N LEU A 137 -4.22 -9.19 -0.56
CA LEU A 137 -4.42 -7.85 -0.05
C LEU A 137 -5.52 -7.81 1.02
N TYR A 138 -5.22 -7.06 2.07
CA TYR A 138 -6.14 -6.60 3.10
C TYR A 138 -6.61 -5.20 2.73
N TYR A 139 -7.82 -4.88 3.17
CA TYR A 139 -8.43 -3.57 3.04
C TYR A 139 -9.03 -3.16 4.37
N TYR A 140 -9.15 -1.86 4.61
CA TYR A 140 -9.97 -1.37 5.73
C TYR A 140 -11.42 -1.82 5.54
N THR A 141 -12.02 -2.32 6.61
CA THR A 141 -13.46 -2.56 6.67
C THR A 141 -14.14 -1.20 6.61
N THR A 142 -14.95 -0.96 5.57
CA THR A 142 -15.80 0.22 5.55
C THR A 142 -16.84 0.06 6.64
N ASN A 143 -16.65 0.77 7.75
CA ASN A 143 -17.74 0.97 8.70
C ASN A 143 -18.83 1.74 7.95
N THR A 144 -19.87 1.01 7.55
CA THR A 144 -21.18 1.60 7.28
C THR A 144 -21.66 2.16 8.61
N LYS A 145 -21.26 3.40 8.92
CA LYS A 145 -22.01 4.23 9.85
C LYS A 145 -23.27 4.71 9.16
#